data_AF-A0A9D8P9K5-F1
#
_entry.id   AF-A0A9D8P9K5-F1
#
_cell.length_a   1.000
_cell.length_b   1.000
_cell.length_c   1.000
_cell.angle_alpha   90.00
_cell.angle_beta   90.00
_cell.angle_gamma   90.00
#
_symmetry.space_group_name_H-M   'P 1'
#
loop_
_entity.id
_entity.type
_entity.pdbx_description
1 polymer ?
#
loop_
_entity_poly.entity_id
_entity_poly.type
_entity_poly.pdbx_seq_one_letter_code
_entity_poly.pdbx_strand_id
1 'polypeptide(L)'
;MTLIDNAPIMDSAAVLRDAAPAQLADAVEANYYSWFRSMVGALNGELDETPQLSRYHCHPGSPIFKGVWGARLAPHDADDAIEETIAWFTERGAPFIGDAPGLARW
;
A
#
# COMPACT_ATOMS: atom_id res chain seq x y z
N MET A 1 29.73 -3.64 -16.26
CA MET A 1 29.13 -4.45 -15.17
C MET A 1 29.43 -3.72 -13.88
N THR A 2 28.54 -2.82 -13.48
CA THR A 2 28.74 -1.95 -12.31
C THR A 2 28.17 -2.68 -11.10
N LEU A 3 29.04 -2.96 -10.12
CA LEU A 3 28.65 -3.50 -8.82
C LEU A 3 27.66 -2.53 -8.17
N ILE A 4 26.50 -3.04 -7.75
CA ILE A 4 25.59 -2.34 -6.85
C ILE A 4 26.32 -2.25 -5.52
N ASP A 5 26.96 -1.12 -5.29
CA ASP A 5 27.71 -0.83 -4.08
C ASP A 5 26.87 0.07 -3.17
N ASN A 6 26.77 -0.32 -1.90
CA ASN A 6 26.26 0.44 -0.76
C ASN A 6 24.74 0.65 -0.63
N ALA A 7 23.99 -0.44 -0.42
CA ALA A 7 22.90 -0.33 0.55
C ALA A 7 23.56 -0.15 1.93
N PRO A 8 23.24 0.90 2.72
CA PRO A 8 23.81 1.06 4.04
C PRO A 8 23.54 -0.21 4.85
N ILE A 9 24.61 -0.86 5.31
CA ILE A 9 24.50 -1.96 6.26
C ILE A 9 23.84 -1.36 7.50
N MET A 10 22.59 -1.76 7.77
CA MET A 10 21.86 -1.36 8.97
C MET A 10 22.75 -1.65 10.17
N ASP A 11 23.15 -0.61 10.89
CA ASP A 11 23.89 -0.76 12.13
C ASP A 11 23.08 -1.69 13.06
N SER A 12 23.69 -2.77 13.51
CA SER A 12 23.05 -3.72 14.42
C SER A 12 22.63 -3.07 15.76
N ALA A 13 23.20 -1.90 16.10
CA ALA A 13 22.78 -1.07 17.21
C ALA A 13 21.50 -0.26 16.94
N ALA A 14 21.12 -0.07 15.67
CA ALA A 14 19.85 0.55 15.26
C ALA A 14 18.69 -0.46 15.19
N VAL A 15 18.98 -1.76 15.30
CA VAL A 15 17.94 -2.80 15.41
C VAL A 15 17.36 -2.75 16.81
N LEU A 16 16.14 -2.22 16.94
CA LEU A 16 15.33 -2.29 18.15
C LEU A 16 15.14 -3.77 18.54
N ARG A 17 15.82 -4.21 19.60
CA ARG A 17 15.72 -5.59 20.11
C ARG A 17 14.55 -5.78 21.06
N ASP A 18 14.09 -4.70 21.68
CA ASP A 18 13.03 -4.68 22.70
C ASP A 18 11.85 -3.81 22.25
N ALA A 19 11.41 -3.98 21.00
CA ALA A 19 10.23 -3.27 20.48
C ALA A 19 8.94 -3.80 21.12
N ALA A 20 8.05 -2.90 21.53
CA ALA A 20 6.71 -3.28 21.94
C ALA A 20 5.94 -3.86 20.74
N PRO A 21 4.95 -4.76 20.95
CA PRO A 21 4.17 -5.34 19.87
C PRO A 21 3.54 -4.33 18.91
N ALA A 22 3.07 -3.19 19.44
CA ALA A 22 2.51 -2.10 18.62
C ALA A 22 3.57 -1.47 17.69
N GLN A 23 4.78 -1.23 18.20
CA GLN A 23 5.88 -0.68 17.41
C GLN A 23 6.33 -1.63 16.30
N LEU A 24 6.30 -2.95 16.58
CA LEU A 24 6.56 -3.96 15.55
C LEU A 24 5.48 -3.97 14.48
N ALA A 25 4.21 -3.87 14.86
CA ALA A 25 3.10 -3.79 13.91
C ALA A 25 3.24 -2.56 13.00
N ASP A 26 3.46 -1.38 13.57
CA ASP A 26 3.66 -0.13 12.82
C ASP A 26 4.87 -0.23 11.87
N ALA A 27 5.98 -0.83 12.32
CA ALA A 27 7.18 -0.98 11.51
C ALA A 27 6.97 -1.96 10.33
N VAL A 28 6.24 -3.05 10.55
CA VAL A 28 5.89 -4.01 9.49
C VAL A 28 4.96 -3.36 8.47
N GLU A 29 3.95 -2.64 8.93
CA GLU A 29 3.01 -1.90 8.09
C GLU A 29 3.74 -0.84 7.24
N ALA A 30 4.56 0.00 7.86
CA ALA A 30 5.33 1.03 7.17
C ALA A 30 6.33 0.45 6.16
N ASN A 31 6.93 -0.71 6.46
CA ASN A 31 7.78 -1.43 5.52
C ASN A 31 6.97 -1.88 4.30
N TYR A 32 5.80 -2.46 4.51
CA TYR A 32 4.93 -2.90 3.41
C TYR A 32 4.52 -1.73 2.49
N TYR A 33 4.22 -0.56 3.05
CA TYR A 33 3.94 0.65 2.27
C TYR A 33 5.16 1.13 1.49
N SER A 34 6.34 1.09 2.11
CA SER A 34 7.60 1.48 1.47
C SER A 34 7.95 0.53 0.31
N TRP A 35 7.62 -0.76 0.45
CA TRP A 35 7.77 -1.74 -0.61
C TRP A 35 6.87 -1.41 -1.81
N PHE A 36 5.58 -1.09 -1.62
CA PHE A 36 4.73 -0.67 -2.75
C PHE A 36 5.27 0.59 -3.45
N ARG A 37 5.71 1.60 -2.70
CA ARG A 37 6.32 2.81 -3.27
C ARG A 37 7.55 2.50 -4.13
N SER A 38 8.40 1.57 -3.70
CA SER A 38 9.60 1.21 -4.47
C SER A 38 9.26 0.44 -5.75
N MET A 39 8.14 -0.28 -5.77
CA MET A 39 7.69 -1.03 -6.94
C MET A 39 7.06 -0.14 -8.03
N VAL A 40 6.67 1.11 -7.73
CA VAL A 40 6.10 2.08 -8.69
C VAL A 40 6.96 2.18 -9.95
N GLY A 41 8.26 2.47 -9.80
CA GLY A 41 9.16 2.60 -10.95
C GLY A 41 9.42 1.27 -11.66
N ALA A 42 9.56 0.19 -10.91
CA ALA A 42 9.93 -1.12 -11.45
C ALA A 42 8.78 -1.79 -12.23
N LEU A 43 7.53 -1.55 -11.82
CA LEU A 43 6.33 -2.16 -12.40
C LEU A 43 5.50 -1.20 -13.25
N ASN A 44 6.03 -0.01 -13.53
CA ASN A 44 5.27 1.05 -14.18
C ASN A 44 3.92 1.28 -13.47
N GLY A 45 3.99 1.34 -12.13
CA GLY A 45 2.85 1.56 -11.26
C GLY A 45 2.44 3.03 -11.21
N GLU A 46 1.18 3.24 -10.82
CA GLU A 46 0.61 4.53 -10.45
C GLU A 46 0.40 4.53 -8.94
N LEU A 47 0.79 5.63 -8.30
CA LEU A 47 0.63 5.85 -6.87
C LEU A 47 -0.03 7.21 -6.66
N ASP A 48 -1.11 7.23 -5.88
CA ASP A 48 -1.78 8.44 -5.43
C ASP A 48 -1.77 8.44 -3.90
N GLU A 49 -1.08 9.40 -3.28
CA GLU A 49 -1.01 9.53 -1.83
C GLU A 49 -1.66 10.84 -1.39
N THR A 50 -2.75 10.73 -0.63
CA THR A 50 -3.48 11.86 -0.07
C THR A 50 -3.32 11.87 1.45
N PRO A 51 -3.71 12.97 2.13
CA PRO A 51 -3.77 12.99 3.59
C PRO A 51 -4.68 11.89 4.16
N GLN A 52 -5.72 11.50 3.44
CA GLN A 52 -6.74 10.56 3.89
C GLN A 52 -6.36 9.10 3.65
N LEU A 53 -5.73 8.77 2.53
CA LEU A 53 -5.35 7.40 2.16
C LEU A 53 -4.34 7.40 1.01
N SER A 54 -3.72 6.25 0.76
CA SER A 54 -2.90 6.02 -0.43
C SER A 54 -3.51 4.93 -1.31
N ARG A 55 -3.43 5.08 -2.63
CA ARG A 55 -3.89 4.13 -3.66
C ARG A 55 -2.74 3.77 -4.60
N TYR A 56 -2.63 2.49 -4.93
CA TYR A 56 -1.59 1.99 -5.83
C TYR A 56 -2.16 1.01 -6.85
N HIS A 57 -1.71 1.15 -8.09
CA HIS A 57 -2.09 0.32 -9.23
C HIS A 57 -0.88 0.00 -10.11
N CYS A 58 -0.80 -1.18 -10.73
CA CYS A 58 0.21 -1.47 -11.76
C CYS A 58 -0.38 -2.25 -12.94
N HIS A 59 0.26 -2.11 -14.12
CA HIS A 59 -0.10 -2.81 -15.35
C HIS A 59 0.97 -3.85 -15.77
N PRO A 60 0.61 -4.97 -16.43
CA PRO A 60 -0.75 -5.50 -16.59
C PRO A 60 -1.27 -6.11 -15.29
N GLY A 61 -2.59 -6.21 -15.19
CA GLY A 61 -3.41 -6.28 -13.97
C GLY A 61 -3.18 -7.42 -12.99
N SER A 62 -1.95 -7.57 -12.48
CA SER A 62 -1.63 -8.42 -11.34
C SER A 62 -2.43 -7.96 -10.12
N PRO A 63 -3.26 -8.82 -9.50
CA PRO A 63 -4.04 -8.45 -8.33
C PRO A 63 -3.16 -8.25 -7.07
N ILE A 64 -1.95 -8.85 -7.04
CA ILE A 64 -1.04 -8.74 -5.88
C ILE A 64 -0.39 -7.35 -5.73
N PHE A 65 -0.56 -6.48 -6.73
CA PHE A 65 0.06 -5.15 -6.80
C PHE A 65 -0.99 -4.05 -6.98
N LYS A 66 -2.17 -4.24 -6.39
CA LYS A 66 -3.18 -3.18 -6.21
C LYS A 66 -3.48 -3.07 -4.74
N GLY A 67 -3.53 -1.86 -4.21
CA GLY A 67 -3.71 -1.67 -2.78
C GLY A 67 -4.22 -0.30 -2.42
N VAL A 68 -4.94 -0.25 -1.31
CA VAL A 68 -5.30 0.97 -0.61
C VAL A 68 -4.79 0.83 0.81
N TRP A 69 -4.17 1.86 1.36
CA TRP A 69 -3.59 1.79 2.69
C TRP A 69 -3.53 3.14 3.40
N GLY A 70 -3.15 3.09 4.68
CA GLY A 70 -2.96 4.28 5.50
C GLY A 70 -4.23 5.12 5.68
N ALA A 71 -5.40 4.47 5.73
CA ALA A 71 -6.69 5.13 5.86
C ALA A 71 -6.75 5.93 7.18
N ARG A 72 -7.00 7.23 7.04
CA ARG A 72 -7.15 8.22 8.11
C ARG A 72 -8.47 8.97 7.90
N LEU A 73 -9.53 8.21 7.68
CA LEU A 73 -10.87 8.70 7.38
C LEU A 73 -11.69 8.80 8.67
N ALA A 74 -12.55 9.80 8.77
CA ALA A 74 -13.60 9.76 9.77
C ALA A 74 -14.63 8.68 9.38
N PRO A 75 -15.34 8.05 10.35
CA PRO A 75 -16.30 7.00 10.02
C PRO A 75 -17.39 7.41 9.02
N HIS A 76 -17.78 8.70 8.99
CA HIS A 76 -18.79 9.22 8.07
C HIS A 76 -18.27 9.48 6.65
N ASP A 77 -16.96 9.49 6.44
CA ASP A 77 -16.33 9.67 5.13
C ASP A 77 -15.97 8.34 4.46
N ALA A 78 -16.16 7.21 5.17
CA ALA A 78 -15.67 5.91 4.74
C ALA A 78 -16.33 5.44 3.43
N ASP A 79 -17.66 5.58 3.32
CA ASP A 79 -18.41 5.15 2.14
C ASP A 79 -18.02 5.96 0.90
N ASP A 80 -17.91 7.28 1.03
CA ASP A 80 -17.50 8.15 -0.08
C ASP A 80 -16.07 7.82 -0.56
N ALA A 81 -15.14 7.56 0.37
CA ALA A 81 -13.78 7.17 0.03
C ALA A 81 -13.68 5.79 -0.63
N ILE A 82 -14.57 4.86 -0.26
CA ILE A 82 -14.69 3.55 -0.92
C ILE A 82 -15.14 3.76 -2.36
N GLU A 83 -16.21 4.50 -2.61
CA GLU A 83 -16.72 4.77 -3.96
C GLU A 83 -15.69 5.49 -4.84
N GLU A 84 -14.99 6.50 -4.30
CA GLU A 84 -13.91 7.19 -5.01
C GLU A 84 -12.76 6.25 -5.38
N THR A 85 -12.39 5.36 -4.46
CA THR A 85 -11.34 4.36 -4.67
C THR A 85 -11.73 3.34 -5.75
N ILE A 86 -12.98 2.87 -5.71
CA ILE A 86 -13.54 1.97 -6.72
C ILE A 86 -13.51 2.63 -8.10
N ALA A 87 -13.95 3.89 -8.20
CA ALA A 87 -13.89 4.66 -9.43
C ALA A 87 -12.44 4.78 -9.95
N TRP A 88 -11.50 5.13 -9.06
CA TRP A 88 -10.08 5.29 -9.40
C TRP A 88 -9.45 4.02 -10.00
N PHE A 89 -9.77 2.85 -9.44
CA PHE A 89 -9.32 1.56 -9.99
C PHE A 89 -10.04 1.17 -11.28
N THR A 90 -11.33 1.47 -11.38
CA THR A 90 -12.15 1.16 -12.57
C THR A 90 -11.64 1.89 -13.79
N GLU A 91 -11.36 3.18 -13.67
CA GLU A 91 -10.79 4.02 -14.74
C GLU A 91 -9.45 3.48 -15.26
N ARG A 92 -8.70 2.76 -14.42
CA ARG A 92 -7.40 2.15 -14.73
C ARG A 92 -7.50 0.72 -15.26
N GLY A 93 -8.72 0.22 -15.48
CA GLY A 93 -8.96 -1.11 -16.00
C GLY A 93 -8.59 -2.22 -15.01
N ALA A 94 -8.70 -1.98 -13.70
CA ALA A 94 -8.50 -3.02 -12.71
C ALA A 94 -9.60 -4.11 -12.90
N PRO A 95 -9.22 -5.38 -13.18
CA PRO A 95 -10.18 -6.41 -13.62
C PRO A 95 -11.09 -6.92 -12.51
N PHE A 96 -10.74 -6.68 -11.24
CA PHE A 96 -11.50 -7.12 -10.07
C PHE A 96 -11.52 -6.01 -9.04
N ILE A 97 -12.70 -5.47 -8.79
CA ILE A 97 -13.02 -4.66 -7.62
C ILE A 97 -14.17 -5.44 -6.98
N GLY A 98 -13.88 -6.12 -5.87
CA GLY A 98 -14.80 -7.12 -5.36
C GLY A 98 -16.01 -6.49 -4.67
N ASP A 99 -17.21 -6.73 -5.20
CA ASP A 99 -18.29 -7.24 -4.37
C ASP A 99 -18.06 -8.74 -4.26
N ALA A 100 -17.46 -9.21 -3.17
CA ALA A 100 -17.50 -10.64 -2.89
C ALA A 100 -18.92 -10.97 -2.45
N PRO A 101 -19.72 -11.74 -3.24
CA PRO A 101 -21.05 -12.10 -2.81
C PRO A 101 -20.93 -12.94 -1.53
N GLY A 102 -21.38 -12.39 -0.39
CA GLY A 102 -21.36 -13.08 0.90
C GLY A 102 -20.33 -12.58 1.93
N LEU A 103 -19.51 -11.57 1.62
CA LEU A 103 -18.79 -10.82 2.65
C LEU A 103 -19.71 -9.73 3.18
N ALA A 104 -20.23 -9.93 4.40
CA ALA A 104 -21.08 -8.97 5.07
C ALA A 104 -20.38 -7.60 5.10
N ARG A 105 -21.11 -6.55 4.69
CA ARG A 105 -20.73 -5.17 5.01
C ARG A 105 -20.76 -5.06 6.54
N TRP A 106 -19.60 -4.86 7.15
CA TRP A 106 -19.47 -4.66 8.60
C TRP A 106 -19.78 -3.21 8.96
#